data_AF-A0A1V6R394-F1
#
_entry.id   AF-A0A1V6R394-F1
#
_cell.length_a   1.000
_cell.length_b   1.000
_cell.length_c   1.000
_cell.angle_alpha   90.00
_cell.angle_beta   90.00
_cell.angle_gamma   90.00
#
_symmetry.space_group_name_H-M   'P 1'
#
loop_
_entity.id
_entity.type
_entity.pdbx_description
1 polymer ?
#
loop_
_entity_poly.entity_id
_entity_poly.type
_entity_poly.pdbx_seq_one_letter_code
_entity_poly.pdbx_strand_id
1 'polypeptide(L)'
;MAGVIVPSDDLEQAHAMLIGFILVDTSRKEENETLLAPPTADSRREAKAAIMKLQQILPSYMVPSAIVLATSLPRTAMGKMDRRRLHQSVSDLPRRALLAYLHDQSSDIAASAVAPNDALGGDSLSARRMQEDDQTADPFALLKQDFLKQYSSVFNPADVVEVLPLQGAQMREAMEIGHFTFPISGPIDPQQLQRACEVLTAEFTHELVPPGTDLSKWAVSWSLEDQRRKHRSDQPAARFLLGQVDGGDPSQSMLIMRLSHAQFDGDCLDRLISDLFRAFREKHIVIDANFGDFSRRAFRQLQRSPVKAFWQELLQGTTQPPLPISSVAPQGADIQSLLVTGRVSLPQLPPVGITMATVSKAAWSFVVRKRMGISTVVLTQVINGRDSIATAGTEPVFGACHSITPLCDRYGADPSKQSIRQLLQDLQKQYVQSLPYSAIDWEYIVNNCTSWPEKAQIGFMMSYQDMPFPEVRSDDVHLRTGWECSGTILPGEAWVITRPEGDLVVELYVSTTVMAHEEADAWLSDFDQVLKSFLGSPDALLE
;
A
#
# COMPACT_ATOMS: atom_id res chain seq x y z
N MET A 1 13.66 5.02 12.15
CA MET A 1 12.47 4.14 11.99
C MET A 1 11.28 4.89 12.57
N ALA A 2 10.08 4.77 11.99
CA ALA A 2 8.86 5.31 12.57
C ALA A 2 7.75 4.25 12.57
N GLY A 3 6.83 4.32 13.52
CA GLY A 3 5.70 3.40 13.63
C GLY A 3 4.50 4.09 14.28
N VAL A 4 3.30 3.69 13.88
CA VAL A 4 2.05 4.20 14.45
C VAL A 4 1.70 3.39 15.68
N ILE A 5 1.43 4.08 16.80
CA ILE A 5 1.03 3.44 18.07
C ILE A 5 -0.20 4.15 18.65
N VAL A 6 -0.91 3.47 19.55
CA VAL A 6 -1.91 4.08 20.44
C VAL A 6 -1.30 4.10 21.84
N PRO A 7 -1.15 5.27 22.49
CA PRO A 7 -0.63 5.34 23.86
C PRO A 7 -1.51 4.57 24.86
N SER A 8 -0.91 4.06 25.94
CA SER A 8 -1.61 3.19 26.90
C SER A 8 -2.73 3.88 27.69
N ASP A 9 -2.73 5.22 27.74
CA ASP A 9 -3.75 6.06 28.37
C ASP A 9 -4.86 6.54 27.41
N ASP A 10 -4.83 6.11 26.14
CA ASP A 10 -5.73 6.58 25.07
C ASP A 10 -6.43 5.40 24.34
N LEU A 11 -6.53 4.24 25.02
CA LEU A 11 -7.04 3.00 24.42
C LEU A 11 -8.55 3.05 24.08
N GLU A 12 -9.34 3.91 24.74
CA GLU A 12 -10.79 4.04 24.50
C GLU A 12 -11.13 4.97 23.32
N GLN A 13 -10.31 6.00 23.08
CA GLN A 13 -10.52 6.98 22.00
C GLN A 13 -9.62 6.72 20.78
N ALA A 14 -8.63 5.83 20.93
CA ALA A 14 -7.75 5.32 19.88
C ALA A 14 -6.98 6.39 19.09
N HIS A 15 -6.60 7.52 19.72
CA HIS A 15 -5.83 8.56 19.03
C HIS A 15 -4.39 8.11 18.76
N ALA A 16 -4.19 7.57 17.57
CA ALA A 16 -2.91 7.08 17.12
C ALA A 16 -1.86 8.21 16.97
N MET A 17 -0.60 7.88 17.23
CA MET A 17 0.55 8.77 17.07
C MET A 17 1.62 8.09 16.22
N LEU A 18 2.19 8.83 15.26
CA LEU A 18 3.39 8.39 14.55
C LEU A 18 4.62 8.67 15.44
N ILE A 19 5.31 7.62 15.87
CA ILE A 19 6.50 7.71 16.72
C ILE A 19 7.74 7.37 15.93
N GLY A 20 8.73 8.26 15.94
CA GLY A 20 10.06 8.05 15.36
C GLY A 20 11.04 7.55 16.41
N PHE A 21 12.06 6.81 15.97
CA PHE A 21 13.14 6.29 16.81
C PHE A 21 14.50 6.76 16.32
N ILE A 22 15.30 7.29 17.25
CA ILE A 22 16.71 7.63 17.04
C ILE A 22 17.56 6.76 17.96
N LEU A 23 18.54 6.05 17.39
CA LEU A 23 19.53 5.29 18.16
C LEU A 23 20.60 6.26 18.69
N VAL A 24 20.86 6.20 20.00
CA VAL A 24 21.93 6.98 20.64
C VAL A 24 23.16 6.11 20.83
N ASP A 25 24.36 6.64 20.55
CA ASP A 25 25.61 5.91 20.75
C ASP A 25 25.97 5.84 22.25
N THR A 26 25.61 4.73 22.90
CA THR A 26 25.94 4.48 24.30
C THR A 26 27.30 3.82 24.43
N SER A 27 28.37 4.57 24.15
CA SER A 27 29.75 4.18 24.50
C SER A 27 30.04 4.20 26.01
N ARG A 28 29.02 4.44 26.85
CA ARG A 28 29.07 4.30 28.31
C ARG A 28 28.00 3.31 28.77
N LYS A 29 28.44 2.11 29.12
CA LYS A 29 27.61 1.07 29.78
C LYS A 29 27.21 1.52 31.18
N GLU A 30 25.94 1.31 31.51
CA GLU A 30 25.53 0.67 32.78
C GLU A 30 24.43 -0.34 32.47
N GLU A 31 24.48 -1.49 33.16
CA GLU A 31 23.63 -2.67 33.01
C GLU A 31 22.21 -2.44 33.55
N ASN A 32 21.46 -1.53 32.94
CA ASN A 32 20.00 -1.50 33.10
C ASN A 32 19.32 -1.66 31.72
N GLU A 33 18.60 -2.76 31.59
CA GLU A 33 18.01 -3.34 30.38
C GLU A 33 16.82 -2.54 29.79
N THR A 34 16.86 -1.21 29.75
CA THR A 34 15.77 -0.42 29.16
C THR A 34 16.06 -0.06 27.71
N LEU A 35 15.18 -0.50 26.81
CA LEU A 35 15.27 -0.29 25.35
C LEU A 35 15.23 1.20 24.94
N LEU A 36 14.63 2.04 25.78
CA LEU A 36 14.42 3.47 25.55
C LEU A 36 15.32 4.29 26.49
N ALA A 37 15.99 5.31 25.95
CA ALA A 37 16.82 6.24 26.70
C ALA A 37 15.94 7.33 27.32
N PRO A 38 16.16 7.77 28.58
CA PRO A 38 15.26 8.70 29.25
C PRO A 38 15.16 10.08 28.54
N PRO A 39 14.03 10.80 28.70
CA PRO A 39 13.86 12.15 28.17
C PRO A 39 14.71 13.18 28.93
N THR A 40 15.96 13.36 28.50
CA THR A 40 16.92 14.35 28.98
C THR A 40 16.91 15.62 28.13
N ALA A 41 17.60 16.68 28.56
CA ALA A 41 17.72 17.89 27.76
C ALA A 41 18.39 17.64 26.39
N ASP A 42 19.39 16.74 26.35
CA ASP A 42 20.06 16.35 25.12
C ASP A 42 19.15 15.53 24.21
N SER A 43 18.40 14.56 24.77
CA SER A 43 17.45 13.77 23.98
C SER A 43 16.33 14.64 23.40
N ARG A 44 15.84 15.62 24.17
CA ARG A 44 14.87 16.62 23.68
C ARG A 44 15.43 17.46 22.54
N ARG A 45 16.69 17.89 22.64
CA ARG A 45 17.36 18.67 21.57
C ARG A 45 17.47 17.85 20.29
N GLU A 46 17.87 16.58 20.39
CA GLU A 46 18.00 15.68 19.25
C GLU A 46 16.65 15.37 18.59
N ALA A 47 15.63 15.04 19.40
CA ALA A 47 14.27 14.80 18.92
C ALA A 47 13.71 16.01 18.16
N LYS A 48 13.83 17.23 18.72
CA LYS A 48 13.39 18.47 18.06
C LYS A 48 14.14 18.74 16.76
N ALA A 49 15.46 18.60 16.77
CA ALA A 49 16.28 18.83 15.57
C ALA A 49 15.92 17.85 14.45
N ALA A 50 15.62 16.59 14.79
CA ALA A 50 15.18 15.60 13.82
C ALA A 50 13.78 15.91 13.27
N ILE A 51 12.79 16.26 14.11
CA ILE A 51 11.47 16.68 13.63
C ILE A 51 11.59 17.89 12.69
N MET A 52 12.37 18.92 13.05
CA MET A 52 12.55 20.10 12.21
C MET A 52 13.16 19.77 10.84
N LYS A 53 14.13 18.85 10.79
CA LYS A 53 14.70 18.38 9.53
C LYS A 53 13.68 17.59 8.70
N LEU A 54 12.90 16.72 9.34
CA LEU A 54 11.87 15.94 8.66
C LEU A 54 10.77 16.83 8.08
N GLN A 55 10.35 17.88 8.80
CA GLN A 55 9.37 18.87 8.32
C GLN A 55 9.81 19.62 7.06
N GLN A 56 11.12 19.72 6.79
CA GLN A 56 11.63 20.40 5.60
C GLN A 56 11.57 19.52 4.33
N ILE A 57 11.49 18.20 4.49
CA ILE A 57 11.66 17.23 3.39
C ILE A 57 10.50 16.24 3.25
N LEU A 58 9.67 16.10 4.28
CA LEU A 58 8.50 15.21 4.32
C LEU A 58 7.21 16.02 4.47
N PRO A 59 6.09 15.56 3.87
CA PRO A 59 4.76 16.05 4.22
C PRO A 59 4.47 15.92 5.71
N SER A 60 3.62 16.80 6.24
CA SER A 60 3.32 16.88 7.68
C SER A 60 2.84 15.57 8.30
N TYR A 61 2.13 14.73 7.56
CA TYR A 61 1.64 13.43 8.04
C TYR A 61 2.72 12.34 8.12
N MET A 62 3.84 12.49 7.42
CA MET A 62 5.01 11.59 7.51
C MET A 62 6.01 12.03 8.58
N VAL A 63 5.80 13.21 9.18
CA VAL A 63 6.62 13.71 10.29
C VAL A 63 6.12 13.09 11.59
N PRO A 64 6.96 12.35 12.34
CA PRO A 64 6.56 11.78 13.61
C PRO A 64 6.06 12.83 14.58
N SER A 65 4.95 12.55 15.24
CA SER A 65 4.36 13.37 16.30
C SER A 65 5.24 13.42 17.54
N ALA A 66 6.08 12.40 17.76
CA ALA A 66 7.17 12.43 18.72
C ALA A 66 8.34 11.56 18.24
N ILE A 67 9.55 11.87 18.73
CA ILE A 67 10.75 11.07 18.49
C ILE A 67 11.27 10.57 19.84
N VAL A 68 11.37 9.26 19.98
CA VAL A 68 11.88 8.57 21.16
C VAL A 68 13.31 8.12 20.89
N LEU A 69 14.19 8.27 21.88
CA LEU A 69 15.56 7.81 21.76
C LEU A 69 15.66 6.37 22.26
N ALA A 70 16.29 5.50 21.46
CA ALA A 70 16.52 4.09 21.77
C ALA A 70 17.99 3.87 22.13
N THR A 71 18.25 3.09 23.17
CA THR A 71 19.61 2.67 23.57
C THR A 71 20.15 1.53 22.70
N SER A 72 19.24 0.74 22.14
CA SER A 72 19.56 -0.31 21.18
C SER A 72 18.37 -0.56 20.25
N LEU A 73 18.65 -1.05 19.03
CA LEU A 73 17.62 -1.55 18.14
C LEU A 73 17.52 -3.07 18.34
N PRO A 74 16.37 -3.58 18.83
CA PRO A 74 16.24 -5.00 19.13
C PRO A 74 16.29 -5.81 17.83
N ARG A 75 16.82 -7.03 17.90
CA ARG A 75 16.94 -7.94 16.76
C ARG A 75 16.29 -9.28 17.05
N THR A 76 15.73 -9.91 16.03
CA THR A 76 15.21 -11.28 16.10
C THR A 76 16.36 -12.28 16.13
N ALA A 77 16.07 -13.55 16.43
CA ALA A 77 17.05 -14.65 16.36
C ALA A 77 17.72 -14.78 14.97
N MET A 78 17.06 -14.27 13.92
CA MET A 78 17.56 -14.26 12.54
C MET A 78 18.28 -12.95 12.17
N GLY A 79 18.60 -12.09 13.14
CA GLY A 79 19.38 -10.86 12.95
C GLY A 79 18.62 -9.67 12.33
N LYS A 80 17.37 -9.86 11.91
CA LYS A 80 16.46 -8.78 11.45
C LYS A 80 16.06 -7.88 12.62
N MET A 81 15.71 -6.63 12.35
CA MET A 81 15.21 -5.70 13.37
C MET A 81 13.86 -6.20 13.91
N ASP A 82 13.75 -6.32 15.23
CA ASP A 82 12.52 -6.74 15.92
C ASP A 82 11.59 -5.53 16.12
N ARG A 83 10.89 -5.17 15.05
CA ARG A 83 9.95 -4.04 15.03
C ARG A 83 8.84 -4.20 16.07
N ARG A 84 8.43 -5.44 16.36
CA ARG A 84 7.37 -5.76 17.34
C ARG A 84 7.82 -5.39 18.76
N ARG A 85 9.02 -5.80 19.16
CA ARG A 85 9.56 -5.46 20.49
C ARG A 85 9.76 -3.95 20.67
N LEU A 86 10.19 -3.26 19.61
CA LEU A 86 10.31 -1.80 19.61
C LEU A 86 8.94 -1.12 19.73
N HIS A 87 7.95 -1.57 18.97
CA HIS A 87 6.57 -1.07 18.99
C HIS A 87 5.90 -1.29 20.36
N GLN A 88 6.06 -2.47 20.94
CA GLN A 88 5.52 -2.79 22.26
C GLN A 88 6.13 -1.89 23.35
N SER A 89 7.44 -1.62 23.29
CA SER A 89 8.12 -0.79 24.29
C SER A 89 7.63 0.65 24.38
N VAL A 90 7.02 1.18 23.31
CA VAL A 90 6.44 2.54 23.30
C VAL A 90 4.92 2.54 23.43
N SER A 91 4.25 1.45 23.06
CA SER A 91 2.78 1.32 23.20
C SER A 91 2.36 1.22 24.67
N ASP A 92 3.23 0.65 25.51
CA ASP A 92 2.99 0.57 26.96
C ASP A 92 3.12 1.94 27.66
N LEU A 93 3.63 2.97 26.98
CA LEU A 93 3.83 4.30 27.54
C LEU A 93 2.60 5.21 27.37
N PRO A 94 2.27 6.02 28.40
CA PRO A 94 1.22 7.02 28.27
C PRO A 94 1.68 8.18 27.36
N ARG A 95 0.72 8.88 26.74
CA ARG A 95 0.95 9.99 25.80
C ARG A 95 1.90 11.04 26.36
N ARG A 96 1.74 11.36 27.64
CA ARG A 96 2.62 12.31 28.36
C ARG A 96 4.09 11.89 28.38
N ALA A 97 4.39 10.59 28.46
CA ALA A 97 5.76 10.08 28.50
C ALA A 97 6.42 10.15 27.12
N LEU A 98 5.64 9.92 26.06
CA LEU A 98 6.09 10.05 24.67
C LEU A 98 6.37 11.52 24.31
N LEU A 99 5.52 12.44 24.77
CA LEU A 99 5.69 13.88 24.55
C LEU A 99 6.80 14.53 25.41
N ALA A 100 7.26 13.86 26.46
CA ALA A 100 8.38 14.34 27.29
C ALA A 100 9.71 14.43 26.52
N TYR A 101 9.82 13.79 25.36
CA TYR A 101 10.95 13.95 24.44
C TYR A 101 10.86 15.24 23.61
N LEU A 102 9.76 15.99 23.72
CA LEU A 102 9.59 17.29 23.06
C LEU A 102 9.39 18.43 24.05
N HIS A 103 8.76 18.18 25.21
CA HIS A 103 8.41 19.21 26.18
C HIS A 103 9.15 19.00 27.51
N ASP A 104 9.56 20.09 28.16
CA ASP A 104 10.15 20.04 29.49
C ASP A 104 9.02 20.11 30.53
N GLN A 105 9.00 19.18 31.50
CA GLN A 105 7.95 19.13 32.53
C GLN A 105 8.03 20.26 33.57
N SER A 106 8.97 21.19 33.40
CA SER A 106 9.14 22.35 34.28
C SER A 106 8.32 23.58 33.88
N SER A 107 7.49 23.52 32.82
CA SER A 107 6.65 24.65 32.39
C SER A 107 5.12 24.48 32.56
N ASP A 108 4.63 23.42 33.22
CA ASP A 108 3.19 23.14 33.30
C ASP A 108 2.59 23.29 34.71
N ILE A 109 2.59 24.51 35.25
CA ILE A 109 1.63 24.92 36.30
C ILE A 109 0.67 26.03 35.81
N ALA A 110 0.81 26.55 34.59
CA ALA A 110 -0.03 27.64 34.09
C ALA A 110 -0.55 27.43 32.66
N ALA A 111 -1.28 26.34 32.42
CA ALA A 111 -2.15 26.22 31.24
C ALA A 111 -3.31 25.23 31.47
N SER A 112 -3.97 25.34 32.62
CA SER A 112 -5.37 24.95 32.76
C SER A 112 -6.16 26.26 32.81
N ALA A 113 -7.16 26.37 31.92
CA ALA A 113 -8.03 27.52 31.66
C ALA A 113 -7.40 28.66 30.83
N VAL A 114 -7.73 28.71 29.53
CA VAL A 114 -8.48 29.81 28.88
C VAL A 114 -8.79 29.40 27.43
N ALA A 115 -10.06 29.56 27.07
CA ALA A 115 -10.64 29.32 25.75
C ALA A 115 -10.22 30.41 24.72
N PRO A 116 -10.67 30.36 23.45
CA PRO A 116 -9.94 30.87 22.29
C PRO A 116 -9.95 32.39 22.19
N ASN A 117 -8.86 32.96 21.66
CA ASN A 117 -8.93 34.30 21.09
C ASN A 117 -8.09 34.39 19.81
N ASP A 118 -8.82 34.57 18.72
CA ASP A 118 -8.35 35.07 17.44
C ASP A 118 -7.81 36.50 17.54
N ALA A 119 -7.08 36.87 16.47
CA ALA A 119 -6.87 38.23 15.94
C ALA A 119 -5.60 38.96 16.44
N LEU A 120 -4.75 39.57 15.61
CA LEU A 120 -4.91 40.20 14.28
C LEU A 120 -3.57 40.16 13.51
N GLY A 121 -3.49 40.16 12.18
CA GLY A 121 -4.48 40.32 11.11
C GLY A 121 -3.79 40.09 9.75
N GLY A 122 -4.45 40.06 8.60
CA GLY A 122 -5.84 40.17 8.18
C GLY A 122 -5.92 39.55 6.76
N ASP A 123 -7.14 39.38 6.24
CA ASP A 123 -7.49 38.65 5.00
C ASP A 123 -7.38 37.12 5.02
N SER A 124 -8.16 36.45 5.88
CA SER A 124 -8.50 35.02 5.68
C SER A 124 -9.85 34.57 6.28
N LEU A 125 -10.62 35.47 6.91
CA LEU A 125 -11.89 35.09 7.57
C LEU A 125 -13.05 34.87 6.59
N SER A 126 -13.00 35.49 5.40
CA SER A 126 -13.93 35.19 4.30
C SER A 126 -13.66 33.81 3.66
N ALA A 127 -12.41 33.31 3.73
CA ALA A 127 -12.05 31.99 3.23
C ALA A 127 -12.39 30.86 4.21
N ARG A 128 -12.26 31.09 5.53
CA ARG A 128 -12.59 30.08 6.56
C ARG A 128 -14.09 29.86 6.76
N ARG A 129 -14.93 30.90 6.69
CA ARG A 129 -16.39 30.73 6.76
C ARG A 129 -16.99 30.04 5.53
N MET A 130 -16.30 30.01 4.40
CA MET A 130 -16.71 29.21 3.24
C MET A 130 -16.18 27.76 3.27
N GLN A 131 -15.31 27.39 4.21
CA GLN A 131 -14.69 26.05 4.28
C GLN A 131 -15.40 25.04 5.20
N GLU A 132 -16.23 25.51 6.14
CA GLU A 132 -17.02 24.64 7.02
C GLU A 132 -18.47 24.46 6.55
N ASP A 133 -19.05 25.45 5.87
CA ASP A 133 -20.47 25.42 5.44
C ASP A 133 -20.75 24.46 4.27
N ASP A 134 -19.73 23.93 3.57
CA ASP A 134 -19.87 23.03 2.42
C ASP A 134 -19.53 21.55 2.73
N GLN A 135 -19.24 21.21 3.99
CA GLN A 135 -18.83 19.84 4.36
C GLN A 135 -20.00 18.87 4.62
N THR A 136 -21.23 19.37 4.80
CA THR A 136 -22.38 18.53 5.16
C THR A 136 -23.11 17.94 3.96
N ALA A 137 -22.94 18.48 2.75
CA ALA A 137 -23.56 17.93 1.56
C ALA A 137 -22.76 16.71 1.05
N ASP A 138 -23.46 15.59 0.86
CA ASP A 138 -22.88 14.41 0.22
C ASP A 138 -22.60 14.71 -1.27
N PRO A 139 -21.33 14.69 -1.73
CA PRO A 139 -21.00 14.99 -3.13
C PRO A 139 -21.65 14.02 -4.12
N PHE A 140 -22.14 12.86 -3.65
CA PHE A 140 -22.74 11.83 -4.48
C PHE A 140 -24.27 11.76 -4.35
N ALA A 141 -24.90 12.72 -3.66
CA ALA A 141 -26.36 12.73 -3.47
C ALA A 141 -27.15 12.69 -4.78
N LEU A 142 -26.71 13.44 -5.80
CA LEU A 142 -27.34 13.45 -7.13
C LEU A 142 -27.09 12.13 -7.88
N LEU A 143 -25.91 11.55 -7.74
CA LEU A 143 -25.55 10.28 -8.38
C LEU A 143 -26.49 9.14 -7.94
N LYS A 144 -26.77 9.05 -6.64
CA LYS A 144 -27.74 8.07 -6.11
C LYS A 144 -29.15 8.30 -6.66
N GLN A 145 -29.59 9.56 -6.73
CA GLN A 145 -30.91 9.88 -7.28
C GLN A 145 -31.04 9.47 -8.75
N ASP A 146 -30.02 9.77 -9.55
CA ASP A 146 -30.06 9.48 -10.98
C ASP A 146 -29.93 7.97 -11.25
N PHE A 147 -29.11 7.27 -10.47
CA PHE A 147 -29.06 5.80 -10.49
C PHE A 147 -30.43 5.17 -10.20
N LEU A 148 -31.09 5.60 -9.12
CA LEU A 148 -32.41 5.04 -8.76
C LEU A 148 -33.48 5.36 -9.79
N LYS A 149 -33.46 6.54 -10.44
CA LYS A 149 -34.36 6.86 -11.56
C LYS A 149 -34.12 5.96 -12.76
N GLN A 150 -32.85 5.68 -13.08
CA GLN A 150 -32.47 4.91 -14.26
C GLN A 150 -32.70 3.40 -14.08
N TYR A 151 -32.52 2.89 -12.86
CA TYR A 151 -32.52 1.46 -12.56
C TYR A 151 -33.62 1.00 -11.59
N SER A 152 -34.69 1.80 -11.41
CA SER A 152 -35.82 1.48 -10.52
C SER A 152 -36.57 0.19 -10.88
N SER A 153 -36.43 -0.30 -12.11
CA SER A 153 -37.00 -1.58 -12.56
C SER A 153 -36.13 -2.79 -12.21
N VAL A 154 -34.86 -2.58 -11.86
CA VAL A 154 -33.86 -3.62 -11.59
C VAL A 154 -33.59 -3.72 -10.09
N PHE A 155 -33.47 -2.57 -9.42
CA PHE A 155 -33.17 -2.50 -7.99
C PHE A 155 -34.34 -1.92 -7.21
N ASN A 156 -34.66 -2.53 -6.08
CA ASN A 156 -35.54 -1.94 -5.09
C ASN A 156 -34.80 -0.81 -4.36
N PRO A 157 -35.31 0.43 -4.36
CA PRO A 157 -34.64 1.57 -3.73
C PRO A 157 -34.28 1.37 -2.25
N ALA A 158 -35.05 0.57 -1.52
CA ALA A 158 -34.78 0.27 -0.11
C ALA A 158 -33.50 -0.57 0.10
N ASP A 159 -33.09 -1.34 -0.91
CA ASP A 159 -31.92 -2.21 -0.87
C ASP A 159 -30.64 -1.48 -1.31
N VAL A 160 -30.77 -0.25 -1.86
CA VAL A 160 -29.64 0.57 -2.33
C VAL A 160 -29.15 1.48 -1.19
N VAL A 161 -28.12 1.02 -0.49
CA VAL A 161 -27.49 1.74 0.62
C VAL A 161 -26.80 3.01 0.13
N GLU A 162 -25.95 2.90 -0.89
CA GLU A 162 -25.11 3.99 -1.40
C GLU A 162 -24.81 3.80 -2.89
N VAL A 163 -24.50 4.89 -3.59
CA VAL A 163 -24.01 4.87 -4.98
C VAL A 163 -22.78 5.76 -5.05
N LEU A 164 -21.64 5.16 -5.37
CA LEU A 164 -20.33 5.81 -5.42
C LEU A 164 -19.81 5.81 -6.86
N PRO A 165 -19.01 6.82 -7.27
CA PRO A 165 -18.26 6.72 -8.52
C PRO A 165 -17.22 5.59 -8.42
N LEU A 166 -17.04 4.85 -9.50
CA LEU A 166 -15.94 3.89 -9.61
C LEU A 166 -14.61 4.66 -9.70
N GLN A 167 -13.65 4.29 -8.86
CA GLN A 167 -12.27 4.77 -8.99
C GLN A 167 -11.52 3.97 -10.07
N GLY A 168 -10.49 4.55 -10.68
CA GLY A 168 -9.75 3.93 -11.77
C GLY A 168 -9.22 2.53 -11.46
N ALA A 169 -8.69 2.31 -10.24
CA ALA A 169 -8.28 0.98 -9.78
C ALA A 169 -9.45 -0.02 -9.78
N GLN A 170 -10.57 0.34 -9.15
CA GLN A 170 -11.77 -0.50 -9.13
C GLN A 170 -12.30 -0.79 -10.54
N MET A 171 -12.29 0.20 -11.43
CA MET A 171 -12.77 0.02 -12.81
C MET A 171 -11.89 -0.95 -13.60
N ARG A 172 -10.56 -0.79 -13.48
CA ARG A 172 -9.58 -1.66 -14.15
C ARG A 172 -9.68 -3.10 -13.65
N GLU A 173 -9.87 -3.27 -12.34
CA GLU A 173 -9.66 -4.54 -11.65
C GLU A 173 -10.96 -5.24 -11.23
N ALA A 174 -12.13 -4.66 -11.54
CA ALA A 174 -13.44 -5.22 -11.18
C ALA A 174 -13.64 -6.68 -11.61
N MET A 175 -13.09 -7.04 -12.77
CA MET A 175 -13.19 -8.40 -13.32
C MET A 175 -12.04 -9.32 -12.91
N GLU A 176 -11.02 -8.78 -12.26
CA GLU A 176 -9.89 -9.56 -11.75
C GLU A 176 -10.29 -10.25 -10.46
N ILE A 177 -10.23 -11.58 -10.46
CA ILE A 177 -10.50 -12.41 -9.28
C ILE A 177 -9.16 -12.90 -8.74
N GLY A 178 -8.90 -12.56 -7.48
CA GLY A 178 -7.77 -13.06 -6.71
C GLY A 178 -8.16 -14.28 -5.87
N HIS A 179 -7.21 -15.21 -5.71
CA HIS A 179 -7.34 -16.38 -4.85
C HIS A 179 -6.17 -16.44 -3.88
N PHE A 180 -6.49 -16.45 -2.58
CA PHE A 180 -5.51 -16.55 -1.51
C PHE A 180 -5.71 -17.88 -0.80
N THR A 181 -4.64 -18.66 -0.69
CA THR A 181 -4.68 -19.96 -0.03
C THR A 181 -4.00 -19.87 1.32
N PHE A 182 -4.59 -20.55 2.30
CA PHE A 182 -4.18 -20.49 3.68
C PHE A 182 -4.17 -21.90 4.27
N PRO A 183 -2.99 -22.55 4.32
CA PRO A 183 -2.82 -23.75 5.12
C PRO A 183 -3.14 -23.45 6.59
N ILE A 184 -4.02 -24.27 7.17
CA ILE A 184 -4.43 -24.16 8.57
C ILE A 184 -3.88 -25.37 9.33
N SER A 185 -3.18 -25.07 10.42
CA SER A 185 -2.78 -26.05 11.43
C SER A 185 -3.58 -25.80 12.69
N GLY A 186 -4.36 -26.79 13.13
CA GLY A 186 -5.28 -26.68 14.24
C GLY A 186 -6.72 -27.06 13.86
N PRO A 187 -7.56 -27.41 14.83
CA PRO A 187 -8.94 -27.80 14.58
C PRO A 187 -9.76 -26.60 14.08
N ILE A 188 -10.48 -26.79 12.97
CA ILE A 188 -11.46 -25.83 12.44
C ILE A 188 -12.81 -26.52 12.36
N ASP A 189 -13.81 -25.96 13.06
CA ASP A 189 -15.22 -26.32 12.88
C ASP A 189 -15.79 -25.58 11.66
N PRO A 190 -16.20 -26.29 10.60
CA PRO A 190 -16.80 -25.68 9.42
C PRO A 190 -18.04 -24.84 9.73
N GLN A 191 -18.86 -25.22 10.72
CA GLN A 191 -20.07 -24.46 11.08
C GLN A 191 -19.71 -23.14 11.76
N GLN A 192 -18.65 -23.11 12.54
CA GLN A 192 -18.14 -21.88 13.17
C GLN A 192 -17.55 -20.94 12.12
N LEU A 193 -16.79 -21.48 11.16
CA LEU A 193 -16.25 -20.69 10.05
C LEU A 193 -17.34 -20.16 9.12
N GLN A 194 -18.40 -20.94 8.88
CA GLN A 194 -19.56 -20.46 8.14
C GLN A 194 -20.19 -19.23 8.80
N ARG A 195 -20.45 -19.28 10.12
CA ARG A 195 -20.99 -18.12 10.86
C ARG A 195 -20.07 -16.90 10.78
N ALA A 196 -18.76 -17.11 10.81
CA ALA A 196 -17.80 -16.02 10.66
C ALA A 196 -17.87 -15.36 9.27
N CYS A 197 -18.03 -16.16 8.22
CA CYS A 197 -18.23 -15.66 6.85
C CYS A 197 -19.56 -14.91 6.69
N GLU A 198 -20.63 -15.37 7.37
CA GLU A 198 -21.93 -14.69 7.38
C GLU A 198 -21.85 -13.28 7.99
N VAL A 199 -21.07 -13.09 9.06
CA VAL A 199 -20.79 -11.76 9.65
C VAL A 199 -20.11 -10.83 8.64
N LEU A 200 -19.26 -11.39 7.77
CA LEU A 200 -18.59 -10.65 6.70
C LEU A 200 -19.43 -10.52 5.42
N THR A 201 -20.67 -11.01 5.40
CA THR A 201 -21.53 -11.06 4.21
C THR A 201 -20.89 -11.80 3.03
N ALA A 202 -20.05 -12.81 3.31
CA ALA A 202 -19.34 -13.58 2.31
C ALA A 202 -19.92 -15.00 2.17
N GLU A 203 -19.89 -15.55 0.96
CA GLU A 203 -20.28 -16.94 0.73
C GLU A 203 -19.26 -17.91 1.36
N PHE A 204 -19.74 -19.04 1.87
CA PHE A 204 -18.90 -20.10 2.44
C PHE A 204 -19.25 -21.46 1.85
N THR A 205 -18.22 -22.24 1.50
CA THR A 205 -18.35 -23.62 1.07
C THR A 205 -17.37 -24.49 1.85
N HIS A 206 -17.81 -25.67 2.28
CA HIS A 206 -16.96 -26.71 2.87
C HIS A 206 -16.91 -27.93 1.96
N GLU A 207 -15.70 -28.36 1.61
CA GLU A 207 -15.46 -29.52 0.74
C GLU A 207 -14.60 -30.56 1.46
N LEU A 208 -15.11 -31.81 1.48
CA LEU A 208 -14.33 -32.98 1.87
C LEU A 208 -13.68 -33.58 0.63
N VAL A 209 -12.35 -33.49 0.55
CA VAL A 209 -11.56 -34.03 -0.57
C VAL A 209 -11.18 -35.49 -0.32
N PRO A 210 -10.95 -36.29 -1.37
CA PRO A 210 -10.64 -37.71 -1.21
C PRO A 210 -9.40 -37.98 -0.33
N PRO A 211 -9.34 -39.13 0.38
CA PRO A 211 -8.17 -39.55 1.14
C PRO A 211 -6.88 -39.53 0.31
N GLY A 212 -5.79 -39.03 0.89
CA GLY A 212 -4.49 -38.92 0.23
C GLY A 212 -4.31 -37.69 -0.67
N THR A 213 -5.30 -36.80 -0.74
CA THR A 213 -5.19 -35.53 -1.47
C THR A 213 -4.19 -34.59 -0.79
N ASP A 214 -3.28 -34.01 -1.58
CA ASP A 214 -2.46 -32.88 -1.16
C ASP A 214 -3.29 -31.60 -1.23
N LEU A 215 -3.69 -31.08 -0.06
CA LEU A 215 -4.56 -29.90 0.05
C LEU A 215 -3.97 -28.65 -0.62
N SER A 216 -2.64 -28.51 -0.65
CA SER A 216 -2.00 -27.34 -1.29
C SER A 216 -2.16 -27.41 -2.80
N LYS A 217 -1.88 -28.57 -3.40
CA LYS A 217 -2.06 -28.79 -4.85
C LYS A 217 -3.52 -28.71 -5.26
N TRP A 218 -4.42 -29.25 -4.44
CA TRP A 218 -5.86 -29.14 -4.67
C TRP A 218 -6.31 -27.68 -4.71
N ALA A 219 -5.91 -26.87 -3.72
CA ALA A 219 -6.30 -25.47 -3.67
C ALA A 219 -5.77 -24.65 -4.86
N VAL A 220 -4.52 -24.90 -5.29
CA VAL A 220 -3.99 -24.28 -6.51
C VAL A 220 -4.80 -24.70 -7.74
N SER A 221 -5.10 -26.00 -7.89
CA SER A 221 -5.89 -26.50 -9.01
C SER A 221 -7.29 -25.90 -9.04
N TRP A 222 -7.96 -25.82 -7.89
CA TRP A 222 -9.29 -25.23 -7.75
C TRP A 222 -9.27 -23.76 -8.15
N SER A 223 -8.29 -23.00 -7.66
CA SER A 223 -8.14 -21.57 -7.95
C SER A 223 -7.92 -21.30 -9.44
N LEU A 224 -7.03 -22.07 -10.08
CA LEU A 224 -6.78 -21.97 -11.53
C LEU A 224 -8.00 -22.36 -12.37
N GLU A 225 -8.81 -23.31 -11.90
CA GLU A 225 -10.05 -23.66 -12.58
C GLU A 225 -11.10 -22.55 -12.47
N ASP A 226 -11.28 -21.99 -11.28
CA ASP A 226 -12.21 -20.90 -11.04
C ASP A 226 -11.80 -19.62 -11.80
N GLN A 227 -10.50 -19.32 -11.88
CA GLN A 227 -9.97 -18.19 -12.65
C GLN A 227 -10.30 -18.28 -14.15
N ARG A 228 -10.41 -19.50 -14.72
CA ARG A 228 -10.81 -19.70 -16.12
C ARG A 228 -12.30 -19.46 -16.37
N ARG A 229 -13.12 -19.42 -15.31
CA ARG A 229 -14.55 -19.16 -15.42
C ARG A 229 -14.77 -17.65 -15.52
N LYS A 230 -15.62 -17.22 -16.47
CA LYS A 230 -16.01 -15.81 -16.53
C LYS A 230 -16.84 -15.46 -15.30
N HIS A 231 -16.30 -14.61 -14.43
CA HIS A 231 -17.06 -14.07 -13.31
C HIS A 231 -18.16 -13.15 -13.84
N ARG A 232 -19.35 -13.25 -13.25
CA ARG A 232 -20.46 -12.36 -13.56
C ARG A 232 -20.59 -11.33 -12.46
N SER A 233 -20.77 -10.08 -12.85
CA SER A 233 -20.89 -8.94 -11.94
C SER A 233 -22.14 -8.99 -11.04
N ASP A 234 -23.10 -9.86 -11.33
CA ASP A 234 -24.30 -10.06 -10.53
C ASP A 234 -24.19 -11.19 -9.49
N GLN A 235 -23.00 -11.80 -9.36
CA GLN A 235 -22.71 -12.81 -8.33
C GLN A 235 -21.75 -12.25 -7.28
N PRO A 236 -21.86 -12.67 -6.01
CA PRO A 236 -20.88 -12.32 -5.00
C PRO A 236 -19.46 -12.72 -5.43
N ALA A 237 -18.56 -11.75 -5.46
CA ALA A 237 -17.16 -12.01 -5.76
C ALA A 237 -16.42 -12.62 -4.54
N ALA A 238 -16.81 -12.23 -3.33
CA ALA A 238 -16.24 -12.72 -2.09
C ALA A 238 -16.76 -14.11 -1.72
N ARG A 239 -15.87 -15.10 -1.67
CA ARG A 239 -16.18 -16.47 -1.26
C ARG A 239 -15.03 -17.09 -0.46
N PHE A 240 -15.37 -17.83 0.58
CA PHE A 240 -14.44 -18.65 1.35
C PHE A 240 -14.73 -20.13 1.10
N LEU A 241 -13.68 -20.92 0.89
CA LEU A 241 -13.75 -22.37 0.72
C LEU A 241 -12.86 -23.04 1.75
N LEU A 242 -13.43 -23.93 2.57
CA LEU A 242 -12.66 -24.79 3.47
C LEU A 242 -12.54 -26.19 2.85
N GLY A 243 -11.30 -26.64 2.61
CA GLY A 243 -10.98 -28.00 2.20
C GLY A 243 -10.41 -28.82 3.35
N GLN A 244 -10.95 -30.02 3.55
CA GLN A 244 -10.46 -31.01 4.51
C GLN A 244 -10.40 -32.39 3.85
N VAL A 245 -9.42 -33.21 4.20
CA VAL A 245 -9.35 -34.59 3.69
C VAL A 245 -10.39 -35.44 4.41
N ASP A 246 -11.22 -36.16 3.65
CA ASP A 246 -12.22 -37.09 4.20
C ASP A 246 -11.52 -38.20 5.01
N GLY A 247 -11.91 -38.35 6.28
CA GLY A 247 -11.23 -39.23 7.24
C GLY A 247 -9.77 -38.85 7.55
N GLY A 248 -9.32 -37.65 7.15
CA GLY A 248 -7.98 -37.13 7.41
C GLY A 248 -7.81 -36.52 8.80
N ASP A 249 -6.63 -35.95 9.04
CA ASP A 249 -6.32 -35.23 10.28
C ASP A 249 -7.18 -33.96 10.38
N PRO A 250 -8.07 -33.84 11.39
CA PRO A 250 -8.93 -32.66 11.55
C PRO A 250 -8.15 -31.39 11.90
N SER A 251 -6.87 -31.50 12.27
CA SER A 251 -5.97 -30.37 12.50
C SER A 251 -5.31 -29.85 11.22
N GLN A 252 -5.56 -30.47 10.07
CA GLN A 252 -5.01 -30.06 8.78
C GLN A 252 -6.14 -29.65 7.85
N SER A 253 -6.21 -28.36 7.53
CA SER A 253 -7.22 -27.82 6.63
C SER A 253 -6.60 -26.81 5.67
N MET A 254 -7.31 -26.49 4.61
CA MET A 254 -6.93 -25.46 3.66
C MET A 254 -8.09 -24.51 3.46
N LEU A 255 -7.87 -23.22 3.71
CA LEU A 255 -8.83 -22.18 3.41
C LEU A 255 -8.43 -21.48 2.11
N ILE A 256 -9.37 -21.32 1.19
CA ILE A 256 -9.23 -20.48 0.00
C ILE A 256 -10.14 -19.27 0.19
N MET A 257 -9.58 -18.08 0.04
CA MET A 257 -10.31 -16.82 -0.03
C MET A 257 -10.29 -16.33 -1.47
N ARG A 258 -11.47 -16.20 -2.06
CA ARG A 258 -11.71 -15.66 -3.38
C ARG A 258 -12.28 -14.26 -3.24
N LEU A 259 -11.71 -13.27 -3.92
CA LEU A 259 -12.15 -11.87 -3.88
C LEU A 259 -12.02 -11.21 -5.27
N SER A 260 -12.87 -10.25 -5.59
CA SER A 260 -12.58 -9.33 -6.71
C SER A 260 -11.56 -8.31 -6.25
N HIS A 261 -10.56 -7.99 -7.09
CA HIS A 261 -9.53 -7.02 -6.77
C HIS A 261 -10.10 -5.59 -6.67
N ALA A 262 -11.33 -5.32 -7.11
CA ALA A 262 -12.03 -4.07 -6.77
C ALA A 262 -12.48 -3.97 -5.29
N GLN A 263 -12.50 -5.09 -4.55
CA GLN A 263 -12.92 -5.17 -3.15
C GLN A 263 -11.75 -5.12 -2.17
N PHE A 264 -10.50 -5.25 -2.64
CA PHE A 264 -9.33 -5.28 -1.76
C PHE A 264 -8.11 -4.67 -2.42
N ASP A 265 -7.11 -4.36 -1.60
CA ASP A 265 -5.73 -4.18 -2.02
C ASP A 265 -4.81 -4.79 -0.95
N GLY A 266 -3.50 -4.67 -1.15
CA GLY A 266 -2.49 -5.24 -0.25
C GLY A 266 -2.58 -4.75 1.20
N ASP A 267 -3.14 -3.56 1.46
CA ASP A 267 -3.23 -3.02 2.83
C ASP A 267 -4.35 -3.66 3.65
N CYS A 268 -5.45 -4.05 3.02
CA CYS A 268 -6.61 -4.52 3.76
C CYS A 268 -6.69 -6.04 3.91
N LEU A 269 -5.86 -6.82 3.20
CA LEU A 269 -5.89 -8.29 3.22
C LEU A 269 -5.59 -8.90 4.60
N ASP A 270 -4.54 -8.42 5.28
CA ASP A 270 -4.18 -8.93 6.62
C ASP A 270 -5.31 -8.68 7.62
N ARG A 271 -5.89 -7.48 7.57
CA ARG A 271 -7.03 -7.13 8.41
C ARG A 271 -8.27 -7.96 8.08
N LEU A 272 -8.55 -8.22 6.82
CA LEU A 272 -9.71 -9.02 6.41
C LEU A 272 -9.63 -10.43 6.99
N ILE A 273 -8.46 -11.08 6.87
CA ILE A 273 -8.22 -12.40 7.46
C ILE A 273 -8.25 -12.35 9.00
N SER A 274 -7.67 -11.32 9.61
CA SER A 274 -7.71 -11.11 11.06
C SER A 274 -9.15 -10.95 11.58
N ASP A 275 -9.96 -10.13 10.91
CA ASP A 275 -11.37 -9.90 11.26
C ASP A 275 -12.22 -11.17 11.03
N LEU A 276 -11.96 -11.96 9.97
CA LEU A 276 -12.58 -13.29 9.80
C LEU A 276 -12.30 -14.21 10.98
N PHE A 277 -11.05 -14.28 11.44
CA PHE A 277 -10.69 -15.14 12.58
C PHE A 277 -11.09 -14.55 13.93
N ARG A 278 -11.28 -13.23 14.02
CA ARG A 278 -11.96 -12.61 15.15
C ARG A 278 -13.43 -13.04 15.17
N ALA A 279 -14.15 -12.97 14.06
CA ALA A 279 -15.53 -13.47 13.93
C ALA A 279 -15.67 -14.99 14.10
N PHE A 280 -14.63 -15.75 13.75
CA PHE A 280 -14.58 -17.18 14.03
C PHE A 280 -14.58 -17.45 15.53
N ARG A 281 -13.72 -16.76 16.30
CA ARG A 281 -13.60 -16.93 17.75
C ARG A 281 -14.75 -16.28 18.52
N GLU A 282 -15.08 -15.06 18.13
CA GLU A 282 -16.08 -14.20 18.75
C GLU A 282 -17.34 -14.26 17.90
N LYS A 283 -18.47 -14.70 18.48
CA LYS A 283 -19.74 -14.85 17.73
C LYS A 283 -20.25 -13.55 17.10
N HIS A 284 -19.79 -12.40 17.60
CA HIS A 284 -20.16 -11.08 17.10
C HIS A 284 -18.94 -10.16 17.13
N ILE A 285 -18.61 -9.60 15.98
CA ILE A 285 -17.66 -8.50 15.86
C ILE A 285 -18.36 -7.30 15.20
N VAL A 286 -17.88 -6.10 15.50
CA VAL A 286 -18.25 -4.90 14.74
C VAL A 286 -17.12 -4.64 13.76
N ILE A 287 -17.48 -4.47 12.48
CA ILE A 287 -16.54 -4.10 11.43
C ILE A 287 -16.81 -2.65 11.10
N ASP A 288 -15.96 -1.78 11.64
CA ASP A 288 -16.07 -0.33 11.45
C ASP A 288 -15.20 0.13 10.28
N ALA A 289 -15.60 -0.22 9.05
CA ALA A 289 -14.88 0.15 7.83
C ALA A 289 -15.84 0.76 6.80
N ASN A 290 -15.46 1.90 6.22
CA ASN A 290 -16.32 2.65 5.30
C ASN A 290 -15.56 3.12 4.04
N PHE A 291 -15.74 2.38 2.94
CA PHE A 291 -15.19 2.76 1.64
C PHE A 291 -15.86 4.02 1.03
N GLY A 292 -17.13 4.27 1.35
CA GLY A 292 -17.85 5.46 0.92
C GLY A 292 -17.21 6.74 1.44
N ASP A 293 -16.79 6.76 2.70
CA ASP A 293 -16.11 7.93 3.29
C ASP A 293 -14.74 8.16 2.69
N PHE A 294 -13.99 7.09 2.41
CA PHE A 294 -12.76 7.18 1.62
C PHE A 294 -13.02 7.82 0.25
N SER A 295 -14.04 7.35 -0.48
CA SER A 295 -14.39 7.86 -1.81
C SER A 295 -14.82 9.34 -1.78
N ARG A 296 -15.61 9.75 -0.78
CA ARG A 296 -15.99 11.16 -0.60
C ARG A 296 -14.78 12.06 -0.35
N ARG A 297 -13.85 11.60 0.50
CA ARG A 297 -12.62 12.34 0.82
C ARG A 297 -11.72 12.46 -0.41
N ALA A 298 -11.51 11.36 -1.14
CA ALA A 298 -10.78 11.34 -2.41
C ALA A 298 -11.35 12.36 -3.41
N PHE A 299 -12.66 12.32 -3.62
CA PHE A 299 -13.34 13.24 -4.54
C PHE A 299 -13.18 14.71 -4.13
N ARG A 300 -13.42 15.03 -2.85
CA ARG A 300 -13.27 16.40 -2.33
C ARG A 300 -11.84 16.92 -2.43
N GLN A 301 -10.85 16.04 -2.25
CA GLN A 301 -9.44 16.40 -2.42
C GLN A 301 -9.14 16.80 -3.86
N LEU A 302 -9.60 16.00 -4.84
CA LEU A 302 -9.40 16.32 -6.25
C LEU A 302 -10.06 17.64 -6.66
N GLN A 303 -11.24 17.96 -6.12
CA GLN A 303 -11.92 19.24 -6.38
C GLN A 303 -11.15 20.46 -5.85
N ARG A 304 -10.35 20.28 -4.79
CA ARG A 304 -9.58 21.35 -4.15
C ARG A 304 -8.18 21.51 -4.74
N SER A 305 -7.70 20.49 -5.44
CA SER A 305 -6.34 20.43 -5.99
C SER A 305 -6.33 20.88 -7.46
N PRO A 306 -5.31 21.61 -7.93
CA PRO A 306 -5.12 21.91 -9.36
C PRO A 306 -4.61 20.68 -10.15
N VAL A 307 -5.36 19.57 -10.11
CA VAL A 307 -4.99 18.24 -10.63
C VAL A 307 -4.52 18.32 -12.08
N LYS A 308 -5.31 18.94 -12.96
CA LYS A 308 -4.98 19.06 -14.38
C LYS A 308 -3.67 19.83 -14.62
N ALA A 309 -3.46 20.94 -13.91
CA ALA A 309 -2.27 21.77 -14.09
C ALA A 309 -1.00 21.03 -13.66
N PHE A 310 -1.05 20.33 -12.51
CA PHE A 310 0.08 19.53 -12.02
C PHE A 310 0.50 18.45 -13.01
N TRP A 311 -0.45 17.64 -13.49
CA TRP A 311 -0.14 16.56 -14.42
C TRP A 311 0.29 17.07 -15.80
N GLN A 312 -0.28 18.19 -16.28
CA GLN A 312 0.17 18.84 -17.52
C GLN A 312 1.61 19.34 -17.43
N GLU A 313 2.00 19.95 -16.31
CA GLU A 313 3.37 20.41 -16.07
C GLU A 313 4.34 19.22 -16.01
N LEU A 314 4.00 18.20 -15.21
CA LEU A 314 4.84 17.03 -15.03
C LEU A 314 5.09 16.27 -16.35
N LEU A 315 4.05 16.12 -17.16
CA LEU A 315 4.06 15.30 -18.39
C LEU A 315 4.33 16.12 -19.65
N GLN A 316 4.64 17.40 -19.54
CA GLN A 316 4.89 18.26 -20.68
C GLN A 316 6.03 17.73 -21.55
N GLY A 317 5.79 17.63 -22.86
CA GLY A 317 6.79 17.18 -23.84
C GLY A 317 7.18 15.70 -23.71
N THR A 318 6.44 14.91 -22.96
CA THR A 318 6.64 13.45 -22.88
C THR A 318 5.85 12.72 -23.96
N THR A 319 6.27 11.51 -24.28
CA THR A 319 5.47 10.53 -25.04
C THR A 319 4.80 9.54 -24.08
N GLN A 320 3.87 8.74 -24.60
CA GLN A 320 3.24 7.66 -23.83
C GLN A 320 4.29 6.74 -23.16
N PRO A 321 3.91 6.04 -22.07
CA PRO A 321 4.79 5.08 -21.42
C PRO A 321 5.41 4.09 -22.41
N PRO A 322 6.69 3.73 -22.23
CA PRO A 322 7.33 2.69 -23.03
C PRO A 322 6.62 1.36 -22.80
N LEU A 323 6.30 0.67 -23.90
CA LEU A 323 5.62 -0.61 -23.85
C LEU A 323 6.65 -1.75 -23.79
N PRO A 324 6.44 -2.78 -22.96
CA PRO A 324 7.32 -3.95 -22.81
C PRO A 324 7.39 -4.88 -24.03
N ILE A 325 7.02 -4.42 -25.23
CA ILE A 325 6.91 -5.26 -26.42
C ILE A 325 8.30 -5.56 -26.97
N SER A 326 8.75 -6.78 -26.72
CA SER A 326 9.99 -7.31 -27.28
C SER A 326 9.75 -8.28 -28.44
N SER A 327 8.54 -8.86 -28.53
CA SER A 327 8.12 -9.70 -29.65
C SER A 327 6.64 -9.49 -29.97
N VAL A 328 6.27 -9.63 -31.24
CA VAL A 328 4.86 -9.64 -31.66
C VAL A 328 4.40 -11.08 -31.66
N ALA A 329 3.53 -11.46 -30.72
CA ALA A 329 2.94 -12.79 -30.74
C ALA A 329 2.17 -13.06 -32.05
N PRO A 330 2.20 -14.30 -32.58
CA PRO A 330 1.33 -14.70 -33.68
C PRO A 330 -0.14 -14.43 -33.34
N GLN A 331 -0.91 -13.93 -34.32
CA GLN A 331 -2.36 -13.75 -34.14
C GLN A 331 -3.02 -15.08 -33.73
N GLY A 332 -3.74 -15.07 -32.60
CA GLY A 332 -4.42 -16.24 -32.07
C GLY A 332 -3.61 -17.12 -31.10
N ALA A 333 -2.42 -16.70 -30.67
CA ALA A 333 -1.73 -17.35 -29.57
C ALA A 333 -2.50 -17.19 -28.25
N ASP A 334 -2.56 -18.25 -27.44
CA ASP A 334 -3.13 -18.19 -26.10
C ASP A 334 -2.30 -17.23 -25.24
N ILE A 335 -2.96 -16.22 -24.66
CA ILE A 335 -2.35 -15.28 -23.72
C ILE A 335 -2.03 -16.05 -22.43
N GLN A 336 -0.75 -16.33 -22.20
CA GLN A 336 -0.28 -16.86 -20.93
C GLN A 336 0.42 -15.77 -20.14
N SER A 337 0.35 -15.88 -18.82
CA SER A 337 1.08 -14.97 -17.91
C SER A 337 2.39 -15.64 -17.52
N LEU A 338 3.48 -14.87 -17.57
CA LEU A 338 4.84 -15.27 -17.25
C LEU A 338 5.29 -14.48 -16.02
N LEU A 339 5.65 -15.18 -14.95
CA LEU A 339 6.27 -14.61 -13.76
C LEU A 339 7.73 -15.05 -13.69
N VAL A 340 8.64 -14.08 -13.69
CA VAL A 340 10.07 -14.31 -13.45
C VAL A 340 10.46 -13.64 -12.14
N THR A 341 11.20 -14.37 -11.29
CA THR A 341 11.62 -13.89 -9.97
C THR A 341 13.14 -13.81 -9.87
N GLY A 342 13.64 -12.63 -9.53
CA GLY A 342 15.04 -12.36 -9.18
C GLY A 342 15.20 -12.02 -7.71
N ARG A 343 16.42 -12.17 -7.19
CA ARG A 343 16.80 -11.75 -5.85
C ARG A 343 18.05 -10.89 -5.90
N VAL A 344 17.97 -9.71 -5.30
CA VAL A 344 19.05 -8.74 -5.25
C VAL A 344 19.53 -8.61 -3.81
N SER A 345 20.76 -9.07 -3.55
CA SER A 345 21.44 -8.80 -2.29
C SER A 345 21.89 -7.34 -2.25
N LEU A 346 21.42 -6.63 -1.22
CA LEU A 346 21.63 -5.17 -1.11
C LEU A 346 23.03 -4.86 -0.58
N PRO A 347 23.89 -4.16 -1.33
CA PRO A 347 25.25 -3.85 -0.88
C PRO A 347 25.25 -2.80 0.25
N GLN A 348 24.31 -1.87 0.20
CA GLN A 348 24.11 -0.81 1.18
C GLN A 348 22.61 -0.48 1.29
N LEU A 349 22.23 0.20 2.38
CA LEU A 349 20.90 0.76 2.51
C LEU A 349 20.75 2.00 1.59
N PRO A 350 19.51 2.35 1.20
CA PRO A 350 19.26 3.58 0.46
C PRO A 350 19.86 4.84 1.14
N PRO A 351 20.26 5.86 0.36
CA PRO A 351 20.71 7.13 0.93
C PRO A 351 19.68 7.75 1.87
N VAL A 352 20.15 8.52 2.86
CA VAL A 352 19.28 9.23 3.81
C VAL A 352 18.24 10.08 3.07
N GLY A 353 16.96 9.92 3.43
CA GLY A 353 15.84 10.63 2.81
C GLY A 353 15.31 9.99 1.53
N ILE A 354 15.93 8.90 1.04
CA ILE A 354 15.49 8.15 -0.13
C ILE A 354 14.93 6.80 0.33
N THR A 355 13.79 6.40 -0.23
CA THR A 355 13.17 5.10 0.03
C THR A 355 13.70 4.01 -0.92
N MET A 356 13.62 2.75 -0.51
CA MET A 356 13.92 1.62 -1.40
C MET A 356 12.98 1.61 -2.62
N ALA A 357 11.71 1.99 -2.44
CA ALA A 357 10.76 2.16 -3.55
C ALA A 357 11.28 3.14 -4.61
N THR A 358 11.85 4.28 -4.20
CA THR A 358 12.43 5.27 -5.12
C THR A 358 13.65 4.72 -5.83
N VAL A 359 14.55 4.02 -5.12
CA VAL A 359 15.71 3.39 -5.75
C VAL A 359 15.29 2.34 -6.77
N SER A 360 14.30 1.49 -6.45
CA SER A 360 13.75 0.51 -7.40
C SER A 360 13.16 1.19 -8.64
N LYS A 361 12.36 2.24 -8.47
CA LYS A 361 11.79 3.01 -9.59
C LYS A 361 12.87 3.66 -10.46
N ALA A 362 13.90 4.24 -9.84
CA ALA A 362 15.00 4.88 -10.54
C ALA A 362 15.86 3.87 -11.32
N ALA A 363 16.19 2.74 -10.69
CA ALA A 363 16.96 1.67 -11.32
C ALA A 363 16.19 1.07 -12.51
N TRP A 364 14.90 0.80 -12.36
CA TRP A 364 14.08 0.28 -13.47
C TRP A 364 13.96 1.28 -14.61
N SER A 365 13.73 2.56 -14.29
CA SER A 365 13.69 3.63 -15.28
C SER A 365 14.98 3.69 -16.10
N PHE A 366 16.12 3.53 -15.43
CA PHE A 366 17.41 3.51 -16.09
C PHE A 366 17.62 2.28 -16.99
N VAL A 367 17.16 1.10 -16.57
CA VAL A 367 17.16 -0.11 -17.42
C VAL A 367 16.31 0.12 -18.67
N VAL A 368 15.09 0.64 -18.51
CA VAL A 368 14.18 0.95 -19.63
C VAL A 368 14.84 1.95 -20.60
N ARG A 369 15.43 3.03 -20.08
CA ARG A 369 16.21 4.02 -20.85
C ARG A 369 17.29 3.35 -21.68
N LYS A 370 18.14 2.51 -21.08
CA LYS A 370 19.25 1.83 -21.77
C LYS A 370 18.77 0.85 -22.82
N ARG A 371 17.80 0.00 -22.48
CA ARG A 371 17.30 -1.03 -23.39
C ARG A 371 16.53 -0.47 -24.57
N MET A 372 15.81 0.62 -24.37
CA MET A 372 14.94 1.21 -25.40
C MET A 372 15.56 2.43 -26.10
N GLY A 373 16.73 2.91 -25.67
CA GLY A 373 17.42 4.05 -26.28
C GLY A 373 16.65 5.37 -26.17
N ILE A 374 15.82 5.53 -25.13
CA ILE A 374 14.98 6.73 -24.93
C ILE A 374 15.54 7.63 -23.84
N SER A 375 15.44 8.95 -24.01
CA SER A 375 16.05 9.93 -23.10
C SER A 375 15.14 10.39 -21.95
N THR A 376 13.83 10.33 -22.14
CA THR A 376 12.83 10.61 -21.09
C THR A 376 11.98 9.37 -20.94
N VAL A 377 11.90 8.84 -19.73
CA VAL A 377 11.13 7.64 -19.42
C VAL A 377 9.91 8.04 -18.63
N VAL A 378 8.74 7.57 -19.02
CA VAL A 378 7.53 7.69 -18.21
C VAL A 378 7.17 6.29 -17.75
N LEU A 379 7.49 5.96 -16.50
CA LEU A 379 7.01 4.74 -15.88
C LEU A 379 5.60 4.97 -15.35
N THR A 380 4.87 3.89 -15.16
CA THR A 380 3.65 3.92 -14.36
C THR A 380 3.97 3.38 -12.97
N GLN A 381 3.38 3.95 -11.93
CA GLN A 381 3.58 3.53 -10.55
C GLN A 381 2.25 3.28 -9.86
N VAL A 382 2.21 2.23 -9.05
CA VAL A 382 1.16 2.01 -8.06
C VAL A 382 1.53 2.75 -6.78
N ILE A 383 0.59 3.54 -6.28
CA ILE A 383 0.75 4.29 -5.03
C ILE A 383 -0.40 3.94 -4.08
N ASN A 384 -0.09 3.86 -2.79
CA ASN A 384 -1.12 3.69 -1.77
C ASN A 384 -1.96 4.97 -1.71
N GLY A 385 -3.25 4.88 -2.04
CA GLY A 385 -4.12 6.06 -1.99
C GLY A 385 -4.54 6.44 -0.57
N ARG A 386 -4.39 5.55 0.41
CA ARG A 386 -4.66 5.87 1.84
C ARG A 386 -3.69 6.92 2.37
N ASP A 387 -2.44 6.91 1.92
CA ASP A 387 -1.42 7.89 2.33
C ASP A 387 -1.67 9.28 1.73
N SER A 388 -2.32 9.33 0.55
CA SER A 388 -2.62 10.60 -0.11
C SER A 388 -3.86 11.30 0.41
N ILE A 389 -4.79 10.56 1.01
CA ILE A 389 -6.08 11.08 1.46
C ILE A 389 -6.01 11.25 2.97
N ALA A 390 -6.20 12.48 3.45
CA ALA A 390 -6.25 12.77 4.88
C ALA A 390 -7.45 12.05 5.52
N THR A 391 -7.22 10.82 6.01
CA THR A 391 -8.11 10.13 6.93
C THR A 391 -7.92 10.71 8.32
N ALA A 392 -8.93 10.65 9.18
CA ALA A 392 -8.83 11.12 10.58
C ALA A 392 -7.91 10.25 11.46
N GLY A 393 -6.92 9.58 10.86
CA GLY A 393 -6.11 8.51 11.46
C GLY A 393 -6.83 7.16 11.40
N THR A 394 -6.09 6.11 11.04
CA THR A 394 -6.37 4.67 11.30
C THR A 394 -7.75 4.06 10.99
N GLU A 395 -8.71 4.81 10.42
CA GLU A 395 -9.98 4.27 9.95
C GLU A 395 -9.69 3.17 8.91
N PRO A 396 -10.11 1.93 9.16
CA PRO A 396 -9.93 0.88 8.18
C PRO A 396 -10.79 1.15 6.95
N VAL A 397 -10.18 0.88 5.81
CA VAL A 397 -10.87 0.92 4.54
C VAL A 397 -10.63 -0.41 3.85
N PHE A 398 -11.69 -1.20 3.71
CA PHE A 398 -11.71 -2.35 2.80
C PHE A 398 -12.08 -1.86 1.41
N GLY A 399 -11.23 -2.16 0.43
CA GLY A 399 -11.41 -1.73 -0.94
C GLY A 399 -10.08 -1.53 -1.66
N ALA A 400 -10.13 -1.46 -2.99
CA ALA A 400 -9.01 -1.01 -3.81
C ALA A 400 -8.84 0.50 -3.67
N CYS A 401 -7.93 0.91 -2.80
CA CYS A 401 -7.60 2.32 -2.56
C CYS A 401 -6.30 2.73 -3.24
N HIS A 402 -5.60 1.83 -3.94
CA HIS A 402 -4.41 2.21 -4.70
C HIS A 402 -4.76 3.09 -5.89
N SER A 403 -3.79 3.86 -6.35
CA SER A 403 -3.91 4.66 -7.56
C SER A 403 -2.77 4.36 -8.50
N ILE A 404 -3.03 4.51 -9.80
CA ILE A 404 -2.09 4.25 -10.89
C ILE A 404 -1.75 5.60 -11.50
N THR A 405 -0.50 6.04 -11.32
CA THR A 405 -0.07 7.38 -11.77
C THR A 405 1.23 7.33 -12.54
N PRO A 406 1.49 8.29 -13.44
CA PRO A 406 2.79 8.43 -14.08
C PRO A 406 3.92 8.79 -13.11
N LEU A 407 5.12 8.31 -13.41
CA LEU A 407 6.39 8.75 -12.86
C LEU A 407 7.32 9.10 -14.03
N CYS A 408 7.61 10.38 -14.20
CA CYS A 408 8.52 10.85 -15.25
C CYS A 408 9.97 10.88 -14.73
N ASP A 409 10.87 10.20 -15.43
CA ASP A 409 12.31 10.29 -15.26
C ASP A 409 12.91 11.10 -16.42
N ARG A 410 13.45 12.27 -16.06
CA ARG A 410 14.11 13.22 -16.96
C ARG A 410 15.61 13.29 -16.72
N TYR A 411 16.22 12.23 -16.20
CA TYR A 411 17.67 12.18 -15.99
C TYR A 411 18.43 12.63 -17.24
N GLY A 412 19.45 13.47 -17.05
CA GLY A 412 20.27 14.01 -18.13
C GLY A 412 19.61 15.11 -18.97
N ALA A 413 18.35 15.50 -18.71
CA ALA A 413 17.74 16.66 -19.35
C ALA A 413 18.39 17.99 -18.91
N ASP A 414 18.82 18.06 -17.64
CA ASP A 414 19.65 19.13 -17.10
C ASP A 414 21.10 18.64 -16.99
N PRO A 415 22.05 19.20 -17.77
CA PRO A 415 23.45 18.80 -17.73
C PRO A 415 24.13 18.99 -16.36
N SER A 416 23.56 19.82 -15.48
CA SER A 416 24.07 20.02 -14.11
C SER A 416 23.61 18.92 -13.13
N LYS A 417 22.65 18.09 -13.53
CA LYS A 417 21.99 17.06 -12.71
C LYS A 417 22.19 15.67 -13.28
N GLN A 418 23.41 15.16 -13.15
CA GLN A 418 23.83 13.91 -13.77
C GLN A 418 24.35 12.86 -12.78
N SER A 419 24.08 12.99 -11.48
CA SER A 419 24.43 11.93 -10.51
C SER A 419 23.23 11.03 -10.20
N ILE A 420 23.52 9.78 -9.81
CA ILE A 420 22.52 8.84 -9.28
C ILE A 420 21.73 9.50 -8.13
N ARG A 421 22.42 10.15 -7.19
CA ARG A 421 21.80 10.82 -6.03
C ARG A 421 20.79 11.87 -6.46
N GLN A 422 21.13 12.67 -7.47
CA GLN A 422 20.22 13.70 -7.96
C GLN A 422 18.97 13.09 -8.59
N LEU A 423 19.11 12.01 -9.37
CA LEU A 423 17.97 11.25 -9.90
C LEU A 423 17.07 10.72 -8.77
N LEU A 424 17.67 10.09 -7.76
CA LEU A 424 16.94 9.57 -6.61
C LEU A 424 16.19 10.68 -5.86
N GLN A 425 16.83 11.83 -5.64
CA GLN A 425 16.21 12.99 -4.99
C GLN A 425 15.06 13.58 -5.82
N ASP A 426 15.25 13.72 -7.12
CA ASP A 426 14.23 14.26 -8.03
C ASP A 426 13.00 13.34 -8.07
N LEU A 427 13.20 12.02 -8.16
CA LEU A 427 12.09 11.05 -8.16
C LEU A 427 11.41 10.95 -6.78
N GLN A 428 12.15 11.01 -5.68
CA GLN A 428 11.57 11.04 -4.33
C GLN A 428 10.71 12.30 -4.15
N LYS A 429 11.22 13.45 -4.59
CA LYS A 429 10.50 14.74 -4.54
C LYS A 429 9.24 14.70 -5.40
N GLN A 430 9.36 14.20 -6.64
CA GLN A 430 8.23 14.04 -7.56
C GLN A 430 7.15 13.14 -6.96
N TYR A 431 7.53 12.01 -6.35
CA TYR A 431 6.59 11.13 -5.66
C TYR A 431 5.81 11.90 -4.58
N VAL A 432 6.50 12.58 -3.67
CA VAL A 432 5.87 13.39 -2.61
C VAL A 432 4.93 14.46 -3.17
N GLN A 433 5.35 15.17 -4.22
CA GLN A 433 4.56 16.22 -4.87
C GLN A 433 3.33 15.68 -5.59
N SER A 434 3.34 14.42 -6.04
CA SER A 434 2.21 13.79 -6.73
C SER A 434 1.08 13.33 -5.81
N LEU A 435 1.36 13.12 -4.51
CA LEU A 435 0.39 12.53 -3.57
C LEU A 435 -0.92 13.32 -3.45
N PRO A 436 -0.97 14.67 -3.43
CA PRO A 436 -2.25 15.39 -3.39
C PRO A 436 -3.13 15.26 -4.64
N TYR A 437 -2.59 14.67 -5.71
CA TYR A 437 -3.19 14.56 -7.04
C TYR A 437 -3.34 13.10 -7.50
N SER A 438 -3.07 12.14 -6.62
CA SER A 438 -2.94 10.71 -6.91
C SER A 438 -4.25 10.01 -7.21
N ALA A 439 -5.34 10.43 -6.56
CA ALA A 439 -6.64 9.76 -6.62
C ALA A 439 -7.36 9.91 -7.98
N ILE A 440 -6.71 10.53 -8.97
CA ILE A 440 -7.26 10.75 -10.30
C ILE A 440 -7.05 9.51 -11.18
N ASP A 441 -7.96 9.29 -12.12
CA ASP A 441 -7.91 8.14 -13.00
C ASP A 441 -6.86 8.28 -14.11
N TRP A 442 -6.30 7.14 -14.53
CA TRP A 442 -5.33 7.07 -15.63
C TRP A 442 -5.89 7.68 -16.92
N GLU A 443 -7.12 7.32 -17.29
CA GLU A 443 -7.81 7.80 -18.48
C GLU A 443 -7.98 9.32 -18.45
N TYR A 444 -8.24 9.89 -17.27
CA TYR A 444 -8.34 11.34 -17.13
C TYR A 444 -6.98 12.00 -17.42
N ILE A 445 -5.88 11.47 -16.87
CA ILE A 445 -4.53 11.98 -17.12
C ILE A 445 -4.21 11.93 -18.61
N VAL A 446 -4.40 10.77 -19.25
CA VAL A 446 -4.15 10.59 -20.68
C VAL A 446 -4.93 11.61 -21.51
N ASN A 447 -6.24 11.69 -21.32
CA ASN A 447 -7.14 12.45 -22.19
C ASN A 447 -7.12 13.97 -21.93
N ASN A 448 -6.77 14.40 -20.72
CA ASN A 448 -6.89 15.81 -20.33
C ASN A 448 -5.56 16.48 -20.02
N CYS A 449 -4.52 15.70 -19.72
CA CYS A 449 -3.25 16.22 -19.21
C CYS A 449 -2.06 15.97 -20.15
N THR A 450 -2.24 15.20 -21.22
CA THR A 450 -1.16 14.84 -22.15
C THR A 450 -1.53 15.07 -23.61
N SER A 451 -0.54 15.00 -24.50
CA SER A 451 -0.73 14.90 -25.94
C SER A 451 -0.60 13.46 -26.45
N TRP A 452 -0.74 12.47 -25.57
CA TRP A 452 -0.62 11.06 -25.91
C TRP A 452 -1.87 10.57 -26.67
N PRO A 453 -1.83 9.41 -27.32
CA PRO A 453 -3.03 8.80 -27.89
C PRO A 453 -4.10 8.55 -26.81
N GLU A 454 -5.38 8.68 -27.16
CA GLU A 454 -6.56 8.50 -26.26
C GLU A 454 -6.59 7.13 -25.54
N LYS A 455 -5.87 6.14 -26.07
CA LYS A 455 -5.74 4.78 -25.52
C LYS A 455 -4.30 4.43 -25.18
N ALA A 456 -3.52 5.41 -24.75
CA ALA A 456 -2.16 5.19 -24.27
C ALA A 456 -2.17 4.15 -23.14
N GLN A 457 -1.34 3.12 -23.30
CA GLN A 457 -1.25 2.01 -22.36
C GLN A 457 -0.30 2.34 -21.20
N ILE A 458 -0.46 1.61 -20.11
CA ILE A 458 0.30 1.75 -18.85
C ILE A 458 1.76 1.29 -19.00
N GLY A 459 2.09 0.43 -19.97
CA GLY A 459 3.47 -0.02 -20.24
C GLY A 459 4.08 -0.78 -19.06
N PHE A 460 5.17 -0.26 -18.48
CA PHE A 460 5.76 -0.81 -17.25
C PHE A 460 5.12 -0.20 -16.00
N MET A 461 4.51 -1.06 -15.18
CA MET A 461 3.93 -0.68 -13.90
C MET A 461 4.81 -1.12 -12.73
N MET A 462 5.34 -0.14 -12.02
CA MET A 462 6.19 -0.34 -10.84
C MET A 462 5.35 -0.40 -9.56
N SER A 463 5.59 -1.42 -8.75
CA SER A 463 5.06 -1.52 -7.38
C SER A 463 6.16 -1.89 -6.40
N TYR A 464 6.15 -1.24 -5.25
CA TYR A 464 6.99 -1.61 -4.10
C TYR A 464 6.06 -2.01 -2.96
N GLN A 465 6.13 -3.26 -2.53
CA GLN A 465 5.24 -3.82 -1.51
C GLN A 465 6.07 -4.21 -0.29
N ASP A 466 6.05 -3.38 0.76
CA ASP A 466 6.57 -3.68 2.09
C ASP A 466 5.41 -4.01 3.03
N MET A 467 4.63 -5.03 2.64
CA MET A 467 3.43 -5.46 3.36
C MET A 467 3.62 -6.90 3.83
N PRO A 468 3.29 -7.22 5.09
CA PRO A 468 3.31 -8.60 5.55
C PRO A 468 2.22 -9.38 4.82
N PHE A 469 2.52 -10.63 4.49
CA PHE A 469 1.47 -11.57 4.12
C PHE A 469 0.57 -11.85 5.32
N PRO A 470 -0.74 -12.00 5.12
CA PRO A 470 -1.65 -12.33 6.21
C PRO A 470 -1.20 -13.55 7.01
N GLU A 471 -1.18 -13.40 8.34
CA GLU A 471 -0.88 -14.49 9.27
C GLU A 471 -1.71 -14.34 10.54
N VAL A 472 -2.44 -15.39 10.90
CA VAL A 472 -3.22 -15.45 12.15
C VAL A 472 -2.65 -16.54 13.04
N ARG A 473 -2.21 -16.15 14.23
CA ARG A 473 -1.79 -17.07 15.29
C ARG A 473 -2.73 -16.96 16.49
N SER A 474 -3.34 -18.07 16.85
CA SER A 474 -4.10 -18.26 18.09
C SER A 474 -3.60 -19.52 18.82
N ASP A 475 -4.09 -19.76 20.03
CA ASP A 475 -3.62 -20.87 20.88
C ASP A 475 -3.81 -22.25 20.22
N ASP A 476 -4.93 -22.44 19.52
CA ASP A 476 -5.28 -23.72 18.91
C ASP A 476 -5.18 -23.74 17.38
N VAL A 477 -5.17 -22.57 16.74
CA VAL A 477 -5.19 -22.43 15.27
C VAL A 477 -4.10 -21.49 14.80
N HIS A 478 -3.31 -21.98 13.86
CA HIS A 478 -2.32 -21.21 13.10
C HIS A 478 -2.66 -21.24 11.62
N LEU A 479 -2.80 -20.05 11.04
CA LEU A 479 -3.02 -19.83 9.63
C LEU A 479 -1.91 -18.94 9.10
N ARG A 480 -1.33 -19.32 7.97
CA ARG A 480 -0.36 -18.52 7.21
C ARG A 480 -0.78 -18.44 5.76
N THR A 481 -0.51 -17.32 5.10
CA THR A 481 -0.62 -17.27 3.64
C THR A 481 0.31 -18.30 3.01
N GLY A 482 -0.23 -19.15 2.14
CA GLY A 482 0.51 -20.19 1.42
C GLY A 482 0.88 -19.77 0.00
N TRP A 483 -0.12 -19.42 -0.79
CA TRP A 483 0.02 -19.04 -2.20
C TRP A 483 -1.09 -18.06 -2.60
N GLU A 484 -0.73 -17.13 -3.49
CA GLU A 484 -1.63 -16.15 -4.10
C GLU A 484 -1.68 -16.37 -5.61
N CYS A 485 -2.90 -16.45 -6.16
CA CYS A 485 -3.15 -16.30 -7.59
C CYS A 485 -3.73 -14.91 -7.83
N SER A 486 -3.04 -14.11 -8.64
CA SER A 486 -3.56 -12.85 -9.15
C SER A 486 -3.89 -12.94 -10.64
N GLY A 487 -4.69 -12.00 -11.13
CA GLY A 487 -5.33 -12.00 -12.45
C GLY A 487 -4.40 -12.13 -13.67
N THR A 488 -5.01 -12.23 -14.84
CA THR A 488 -4.28 -12.25 -16.13
C THR A 488 -3.70 -10.87 -16.42
N ILE A 489 -2.40 -10.78 -16.70
CA ILE A 489 -1.79 -9.53 -17.15
C ILE A 489 -2.29 -9.18 -18.55
N LEU A 490 -2.73 -7.94 -18.73
CA LEU A 490 -3.21 -7.44 -20.01
C LEU A 490 -2.08 -7.44 -21.05
N PRO A 491 -2.37 -7.78 -22.32
CA PRO A 491 -1.40 -7.61 -23.40
C PRO A 491 -0.92 -6.16 -23.50
N GLY A 492 0.40 -5.97 -23.47
CA GLY A 492 1.05 -4.64 -23.51
C GLY A 492 1.46 -4.08 -22.15
N GLU A 493 1.22 -4.80 -21.07
CA GLU A 493 1.62 -4.41 -19.72
C GLU A 493 2.68 -5.35 -19.13
N ALA A 494 3.56 -4.80 -18.31
CA ALA A 494 4.52 -5.55 -17.51
C ALA A 494 4.56 -4.98 -16.10
N TRP A 495 4.34 -5.83 -15.11
CA TRP A 495 4.34 -5.48 -13.70
C TRP A 495 5.70 -5.80 -13.11
N VAL A 496 6.30 -4.82 -12.48
CA VAL A 496 7.60 -4.92 -11.81
C VAL A 496 7.35 -4.71 -10.33
N ILE A 497 7.37 -5.80 -9.58
CA ILE A 497 7.06 -5.81 -8.16
C ILE A 497 8.36 -6.01 -7.39
N THR A 498 8.61 -5.15 -6.41
CA THR A 498 9.79 -5.24 -5.54
C THR A 498 9.36 -5.35 -4.08
N ARG A 499 9.92 -6.32 -3.35
CA ARG A 499 9.48 -6.68 -2.00
C ARG A 499 10.67 -6.97 -1.07
N PRO A 500 10.66 -6.51 0.19
CA PRO A 500 11.73 -6.82 1.13
C PRO A 500 11.50 -8.18 1.81
N GLU A 501 12.32 -9.18 1.49
CA GLU A 501 12.27 -10.53 2.12
C GLU A 501 13.63 -10.92 2.75
N GLY A 502 14.30 -9.95 3.38
CA GLY A 502 15.69 -10.10 3.84
C GLY A 502 16.67 -9.57 2.80
N ASP A 503 16.64 -10.15 1.61
CA ASP A 503 17.11 -9.53 0.37
C ASP A 503 15.94 -8.78 -0.31
N LEU A 504 16.21 -8.06 -1.41
CA LEU A 504 15.16 -7.50 -2.24
C LEU A 504 14.73 -8.54 -3.29
N VAL A 505 13.49 -9.02 -3.17
CA VAL A 505 12.86 -9.86 -4.21
C VAL A 505 12.33 -8.94 -5.30
N VAL A 506 12.55 -9.32 -6.55
CA VAL A 506 12.10 -8.60 -7.73
C VAL A 506 11.33 -9.57 -8.60
N GLU A 507 10.12 -9.20 -8.98
CA GLU A 507 9.26 -10.01 -9.81
C GLU A 507 8.86 -9.22 -11.05
N LEU A 508 9.01 -9.85 -12.21
CA LEU A 508 8.53 -9.34 -13.48
C LEU A 508 7.38 -10.24 -13.93
N TYR A 509 6.16 -9.68 -13.90
CA TYR A 509 4.95 -10.36 -14.32
C TYR A 509 4.45 -9.75 -15.63
N VAL A 510 4.46 -10.53 -16.70
CA VAL A 510 4.25 -10.05 -18.08
C VAL A 510 3.49 -11.11 -18.89
N SER A 511 2.84 -10.71 -19.98
CA SER A 511 2.29 -11.70 -20.92
C SER A 511 3.39 -12.34 -21.77
N THR A 512 3.31 -13.64 -22.00
CA THR A 512 4.14 -14.36 -22.99
C THR A 512 3.97 -13.82 -24.42
N THR A 513 2.89 -13.08 -24.68
CA THR A 513 2.66 -12.44 -25.98
C THR A 513 3.50 -11.17 -26.20
N VAL A 514 4.13 -10.68 -25.13
CA VAL A 514 4.82 -9.39 -25.07
C VAL A 514 6.32 -9.62 -24.87
N MET A 515 6.69 -10.56 -24.01
CA MET A 515 8.07 -10.85 -23.63
C MET A 515 8.29 -12.36 -23.41
N ALA A 516 9.37 -12.89 -23.97
CA ALA A 516 9.80 -14.27 -23.73
C ALA A 516 10.50 -14.42 -22.37
N HIS A 517 10.60 -15.65 -21.86
CA HIS A 517 11.21 -15.94 -20.56
C HIS A 517 12.68 -15.48 -20.49
N GLU A 518 13.48 -15.82 -21.50
CA GLU A 518 14.90 -15.48 -21.54
C GLU A 518 15.13 -13.97 -21.58
N GLU A 519 14.21 -13.24 -22.19
CA GLU A 519 14.27 -11.79 -22.23
C GLU A 519 13.89 -11.19 -20.88
N ALA A 520 12.82 -11.66 -20.26
CA ALA A 520 12.42 -11.26 -18.91
C ALA A 520 13.55 -11.48 -17.87
N ASP A 521 14.25 -12.62 -17.95
CA ASP A 521 15.46 -12.87 -17.15
C ASP A 521 16.55 -11.82 -17.38
N ALA A 522 16.78 -11.46 -18.65
CA ALA A 522 17.78 -10.45 -19.00
C ALA A 522 17.41 -9.06 -18.45
N TRP A 523 16.13 -8.68 -18.50
CA TRP A 523 15.63 -7.44 -17.88
C TRP A 523 15.89 -7.41 -16.38
N LEU A 524 15.62 -8.51 -15.67
CA LEU A 524 15.89 -8.60 -14.23
C LEU A 524 17.38 -8.61 -13.89
N SER A 525 18.22 -9.22 -14.73
CA SER A 525 19.68 -9.21 -14.57
C SER A 525 20.26 -7.79 -14.70
N ASP A 526 19.79 -7.01 -15.67
CA ASP A 526 20.21 -5.60 -15.80
C ASP A 526 19.71 -4.78 -14.60
N PHE A 527 18.48 -5.02 -14.14
CA PHE A 527 17.95 -4.36 -12.97
C PHE A 527 18.78 -4.64 -11.71
N ASP A 528 19.18 -5.89 -11.47
CA ASP A 528 20.07 -6.25 -10.36
C ASP A 528 21.38 -5.45 -10.40
N GLN A 529 22.05 -5.42 -11.55
CA GLN A 529 23.31 -4.70 -11.73
C GLN A 529 23.16 -3.20 -11.48
N VAL A 530 22.12 -2.59 -12.04
CA VAL A 530 21.84 -1.16 -11.89
C VAL A 530 21.49 -0.83 -10.45
N LEU A 531 20.64 -1.62 -9.79
CA LEU A 531 20.23 -1.39 -8.41
C LEU A 531 21.42 -1.49 -7.45
N LYS A 532 22.30 -2.48 -7.63
CA LYS A 532 23.56 -2.60 -6.88
C LYS A 532 24.48 -1.39 -7.10
N SER A 533 24.60 -0.91 -8.34
CA SER A 533 25.38 0.29 -8.66
C SER A 533 24.83 1.53 -7.96
N PHE A 534 23.50 1.71 -7.98
CA PHE A 534 22.85 2.88 -7.39
C PHE A 534 23.05 2.95 -5.87
N LEU A 535 23.00 1.80 -5.20
CA LEU A 535 23.22 1.69 -3.76
C LEU A 535 24.72 1.75 -3.39
N GLY A 536 25.60 1.20 -4.22
CA GLY A 536 27.04 1.16 -3.95
C GLY A 536 27.74 2.51 -4.17
N SER A 537 27.31 3.27 -5.17
CA SER A 537 27.96 4.50 -5.62
C SER A 537 26.95 5.61 -5.95
N PRO A 538 26.12 6.07 -5.01
CA PRO A 538 25.05 7.04 -5.28
C PRO A 538 25.55 8.40 -5.80
N ASP A 539 26.83 8.73 -5.63
CA ASP A 539 27.39 10.01 -6.10
C ASP A 539 28.01 9.90 -7.52
N ALA A 540 28.04 8.70 -8.11
CA ALA A 540 28.56 8.51 -9.46
C ALA A 540 27.59 9.06 -10.53
N LEU A 541 28.16 9.35 -11.71
CA LEU A 541 27.38 9.69 -12.91
C LEU A 541 26.74 8.43 -13.50
N LEU A 542 25.54 8.55 -14.08
CA LEU A 542 24.99 7.46 -14.89
C LEU A 542 25.63 7.48 -16.27
N GLU A 543 26.51 6.53 -16.54
CA GLU A 543 27.06 6.21 -17.87
C GLU A 543 26.20 5.18 -18.61
#